data_AF-A0A382J773-F1
#
_entry.id   AF-A0A382J773-F1
#
_cell.length_a   1.000
_cell.length_b   1.000
_cell.length_c   1.000
_cell.angle_alpha   90.00
_cell.angle_beta   90.00
_cell.angle_gamma   90.00
#
_symmetry.space_group_name_H-M   'P 1'
#
loop_
_entity.id
_entity.type
_entity.pdbx_description
1 polymer ?
#
loop_
_entity_poly.entity_id
_entity_poly.type
_entity_poly.pdbx_seq_one_letter_code
_entity_poly.pdbx_strand_id
1 'polypeptide(L)'
;MDLKNQIELELYFADHFETVLFPVLADIYLRQEDFRRARKVCNIGLGYHENDPAGRFVLAQVEKSEGNLKDAEKELQHVLKYSPDHAGAAIMLCE
;
A
#
# COMPACT_ATOMS: atom_id res chain seq x y z
N MET A 1 0.61 -13.98 15.41
CA MET A 1 0.78 -12.53 15.25
C MET A 1 -0.60 -11.92 15.18
N ASP A 2 -0.90 -10.96 16.05
CA ASP A 2 -2.14 -10.21 16.01
C ASP A 2 -2.04 -9.08 14.97
N LEU A 3 -2.78 -9.21 13.86
CA LEU A 3 -2.79 -8.21 12.78
C LEU A 3 -3.46 -6.89 13.17
N LYS A 4 -4.09 -6.82 14.35
CA LYS A 4 -4.62 -5.57 14.92
C LYS A 4 -3.61 -4.85 15.80
N ASN A 5 -2.53 -5.53 16.19
CA ASN A 5 -1.47 -4.96 16.99
C ASN A 5 -0.39 -4.37 16.08
N GLN A 6 -0.41 -3.05 15.93
CA GLN A 6 0.56 -2.33 15.11
C GLN A 6 2.01 -2.58 15.54
N ILE A 7 2.30 -2.67 16.85
CA ILE A 7 3.66 -2.87 17.35
C ILE A 7 4.18 -4.25 16.94
N GLU A 8 3.35 -5.30 17.05
CA GLU A 8 3.72 -6.64 16.58
C GLU A 8 3.99 -6.65 15.07
N LEU A 9 3.16 -5.96 14.29
CA LEU A 9 3.36 -5.84 12.84
C LEU A 9 4.63 -5.07 12.49
N GLU A 10 4.95 -3.99 13.21
CA GLU A 10 6.17 -3.22 13.04
C GLU A 10 7.41 -4.06 13.33
N LEU A 11 7.43 -4.78 14.46
CA LEU A 11 8.53 -5.68 14.82
C LEU A 11 8.71 -6.78 13.79
N TYR A 12 7.60 -7.43 13.40
CA TYR A 12 7.66 -8.49 12.41
C TYR A 12 8.15 -7.99 11.05
N PHE A 13 7.65 -6.82 10.59
CA PHE A 13 8.07 -6.22 9.34
C PHE A 13 9.54 -5.80 9.36
N ALA A 14 10.04 -5.29 10.49
CA ALA A 14 11.45 -4.92 10.65
C ALA A 14 12.40 -6.12 10.52
N ASP A 15 11.95 -7.31 10.92
CA ASP A 15 12.72 -8.55 10.80
C ASP A 15 12.49 -9.28 9.46
N HIS A 16 11.41 -8.97 8.73
CA HIS A 16 10.97 -9.66 7.51
C HIS A 16 10.41 -8.68 6.47
N PHE A 17 11.28 -7.91 5.81
CA PHE A 17 10.85 -6.92 4.82
C PHE A 17 10.16 -7.52 3.59
N GLU A 18 10.43 -8.79 3.30
CA GLU A 18 9.81 -9.59 2.25
C GLU A 18 8.47 -10.19 2.64
N THR A 19 7.89 -9.84 3.78
CA THR A 19 6.55 -10.33 4.15
C THR A 19 5.48 -9.80 3.20
N VAL A 20 4.52 -10.66 2.85
CA VAL A 20 3.29 -10.26 2.12
C VAL A 20 2.32 -9.44 2.97
N LEU A 21 2.59 -9.28 4.28
CA LEU A 21 1.73 -8.54 5.21
C LEU A 21 2.00 -7.04 5.26
N PHE A 22 3.01 -6.55 4.53
CA PHE A 22 3.34 -5.12 4.49
C PHE A 22 2.13 -4.22 4.13
N PRO A 23 1.16 -4.60 3.27
CA PRO A 23 0.03 -3.73 2.96
C PRO A 23 -0.85 -3.47 4.19
N VAL A 24 -0.93 -4.43 5.12
CA VAL A 24 -1.70 -4.29 6.37
C VAL A 24 -1.10 -3.21 7.26
N LEU A 25 0.23 -3.22 7.43
CA LEU A 25 0.93 -2.20 8.20
C LEU A 25 0.87 -0.82 7.51
N ALA A 26 1.04 -0.78 6.19
CA ALA A 26 0.94 0.45 5.42
C ALA A 26 -0.47 1.08 5.52
N ASP A 27 -1.51 0.26 5.46
CA ASP A 27 -2.91 0.67 5.59
C ASP A 27 -3.26 1.17 7.00
N ILE A 28 -2.63 0.60 8.05
CA ILE A 28 -2.71 1.15 9.41
C ILE A 28 -2.15 2.58 9.44
N TYR A 29 -0.96 2.81 8.88
CA TYR A 29 -0.38 4.16 8.82
C TYR A 29 -1.17 5.12 7.95
N LEU A 30 -1.73 4.66 6.83
CA LEU A 30 -2.61 5.45 5.96
C LEU A 30 -3.83 5.95 6.74
N ARG A 31 -4.51 5.08 7.50
CA ARG A 31 -5.66 5.46 8.35
C ARG A 31 -5.30 6.43 9.48
N GLN A 32 -4.03 6.48 9.87
CA GLN A 32 -3.50 7.43 10.86
C GLN A 32 -3.05 8.75 10.21
N GLU A 33 -3.22 8.91 8.89
CA GLU A 33 -2.69 10.02 8.10
C GLU A 33 -1.16 10.16 8.19
N ASP A 34 -0.45 9.11 8.64
CA ASP A 34 1.02 9.03 8.59
C ASP A 34 1.45 8.54 7.20
N PHE A 35 1.21 9.40 6.21
CA PHE A 35 1.49 9.11 4.81
C PHE A 35 2.97 8.79 4.57
N ARG A 36 3.87 9.42 5.35
CA ARG A 36 5.31 9.17 5.27
C ARG A 36 5.64 7.71 5.62
N ARG A 37 5.11 7.18 6.72
CA ARG A 37 5.36 5.78 7.11
C ARG A 37 4.59 4.81 6.22
N ALA A 38 3.35 5.11 5.85
CA ALA A 38 2.57 4.29 4.92
C ALA A 38 3.33 4.06 3.59
N ARG A 39 3.78 5.16 2.97
CA ARG A 39 4.61 5.15 1.76
C ARG A 39 5.90 4.36 1.95
N LYS A 40 6.59 4.54 3.08
CA LYS A 40 7.85 3.84 3.37
C LYS A 40 7.66 2.33 3.44
N VAL A 41 6.61 1.87 4.12
CA VAL A 41 6.26 0.44 4.23
C VAL A 41 5.89 -0.12 2.86
N CYS A 42 5.04 0.58 2.09
CA CYS A 42 4.71 0.19 0.71
C CYS A 42 5.97 0.06 -0.15
N ASN A 43 6.85 1.06 -0.17
CA ASN A 43 8.05 1.05 -1.01
C ASN A 43 9.03 -0.08 -0.65
N ILE A 44 9.18 -0.41 0.64
CA ILE A 44 10.00 -1.55 1.06
C ILE A 44 9.36 -2.86 0.59
N GLY A 45 8.09 -3.09 0.94
CA GLY A 45 7.41 -4.35 0.64
C GLY A 45 7.25 -4.61 -0.86
N LEU A 46 6.89 -3.58 -1.64
CA LEU A 46 6.82 -3.64 -3.10
C LEU A 46 8.21 -3.83 -3.75
N GLY A 47 9.31 -3.54 -3.04
CA GLY A 47 10.65 -3.91 -3.48
C GLY A 47 10.86 -5.43 -3.59
N TYR A 48 10.10 -6.22 -2.82
CA TYR A 48 10.08 -7.68 -2.88
C TYR A 48 8.88 -8.23 -3.64
N HIS A 49 7.72 -7.57 -3.52
CA HIS A 49 6.46 -7.97 -4.12
C HIS A 49 5.97 -6.94 -5.13
N GLU A 50 6.73 -6.78 -6.22
CA GLU A 50 6.51 -5.70 -7.21
C GLU A 50 5.05 -5.62 -7.68
N ASN A 51 4.35 -6.73 -7.84
CA ASN A 51 3.00 -6.75 -8.42
C ASN A 51 1.88 -6.93 -7.38
N ASP A 52 2.17 -6.78 -6.08
CA ASP A 52 1.16 -6.94 -5.05
C ASP A 52 0.05 -5.87 -5.17
N PRO A 53 -1.20 -6.28 -5.49
CA PRO A 53 -2.26 -5.32 -5.80
C PRO A 53 -2.68 -4.54 -4.55
N ALA A 54 -2.67 -5.15 -3.36
CA ALA A 54 -3.04 -4.49 -2.12
C ALA A 54 -2.04 -3.39 -1.74
N GLY A 55 -0.75 -3.70 -1.79
CA GLY A 55 0.33 -2.76 -1.48
C GLY A 55 0.38 -1.57 -2.44
N ARG A 56 0.18 -1.81 -3.74
CA ARG A 56 0.08 -0.73 -4.73
C ARG A 56 -1.19 0.10 -4.57
N PHE A 57 -2.32 -0.52 -4.24
CA PHE A 57 -3.55 0.21 -3.98
C PHE A 57 -3.45 1.08 -2.73
N VAL A 58 -2.79 0.61 -1.67
CA VAL A 58 -2.48 1.44 -0.49
C VAL A 58 -1.53 2.59 -0.87
N LEU A 59 -0.49 2.33 -1.67
CA LEU A 59 0.40 3.39 -2.14
C LEU A 59 -0.35 4.45 -2.96
N ALA A 60 -1.22 4.03 -3.87
CA ALA A 60 -2.07 4.96 -4.63
C ALA A 60 -2.94 5.85 -3.74
N GLN A 61 -3.53 5.28 -2.68
CA GLN A 61 -4.31 6.04 -1.70
C GLN A 61 -3.45 7.06 -0.94
N VAL A 62 -2.23 6.69 -0.57
CA VAL A 62 -1.26 7.59 0.05
C VAL A 62 -0.91 8.74 -0.90
N GLU A 63 -0.56 8.45 -2.15
CA GLU A 63 -0.24 9.47 -3.15
C GLU A 63 -1.40 10.42 -3.40
N LYS A 64 -2.62 9.89 -3.52
CA LYS A 64 -3.83 10.69 -3.70
C LYS A 64 -4.08 11.61 -2.50
N SER A 65 -3.90 11.11 -1.28
CA SER A 65 -4.10 11.88 -0.05
C SER A 65 -3.10 13.02 0.11
N GLU A 66 -1.86 12.84 -0.38
CA GLU A 66 -0.83 13.89 -0.40
C GLU A 66 -0.90 14.81 -1.64
N GLY A 67 -1.89 14.61 -2.53
CA GLY A 67 -2.09 15.42 -3.73
C GLY A 67 -1.19 15.05 -4.92
N ASN A 68 -0.45 13.93 -4.84
CA ASN A 68 0.41 13.42 -5.91
C ASN A 68 -0.40 12.61 -6.93
N LEU A 69 -1.36 13.26 -7.60
CA LEU A 69 -2.36 12.60 -8.43
C LEU A 69 -1.75 11.74 -9.56
N LYS A 70 -0.62 12.19 -10.14
CA LYS A 70 0.08 11.44 -11.21
C LYS A 70 0.65 10.11 -10.70
N ASP A 71 1.21 10.11 -9.51
CA ASP A 71 1.77 8.90 -8.91
C ASP A 71 0.65 7.96 -8.46
N ALA A 72 -0.45 8.50 -7.91
CA ALA A 72 -1.65 7.73 -7.61
C ALA A 72 -2.18 7.02 -8.87
N GLU A 73 -2.37 7.75 -9.96
CA GLU A 73 -2.84 7.20 -11.24
C GLU A 73 -1.93 6.06 -11.73
N LYS A 74 -0.61 6.27 -11.70
CA LYS A 74 0.37 5.26 -12.11
C LYS A 74 0.23 3.98 -11.30
N GLU A 75 0.10 4.08 -9.98
CA GLU A 75 -0.05 2.91 -9.12
C GLU A 75 -1.40 2.21 -9.35
N LEU A 76 -2.50 2.94 -9.57
CA LEU A 76 -3.81 2.37 -9.91
C LEU A 76 -3.80 1.63 -11.24
N GLN A 77 -3.20 2.22 -12.27
CA GLN A 77 -3.02 1.57 -13.58
C GLN A 77 -2.21 0.28 -13.43
N HIS A 78 -1.18 0.29 -12.57
CA HIS A 78 -0.42 -0.90 -12.28
C HIS A 78 -1.26 -1.96 -11.57
N VAL A 79 -2.08 -1.60 -10.57
CA VAL A 79 -3.02 -2.53 -9.93
C VAL A 79 -3.93 -3.18 -10.97
N LEU A 80 -4.56 -2.39 -11.84
CA LEU A 80 -5.50 -2.89 -12.85
C LEU A 80 -4.82 -3.71 -13.95
N LYS A 81 -3.52 -3.53 -14.19
CA LYS A 81 -2.75 -4.38 -15.11
C LYS A 81 -2.60 -5.80 -14.59
N TYR A 82 -2.42 -5.99 -13.27
CA TYR A 82 -2.14 -7.31 -12.67
C TYR A 82 -3.33 -7.90 -11.89
N SER A 83 -4.31 -7.08 -11.53
CA SER A 83 -5.61 -7.47 -10.97
C SER A 83 -6.72 -6.65 -11.64
N PRO A 84 -7.12 -6.99 -12.89
CA PRO A 84 -8.10 -6.21 -13.65
C PRO A 84 -9.48 -6.12 -13.01
N ASP A 85 -9.80 -7.02 -12.09
CA ASP A 85 -11.05 -7.09 -11.32
C ASP A 85 -11.02 -6.27 -10.01
N HIS A 86 -9.94 -5.54 -9.74
CA HIS A 86 -9.78 -4.76 -8.51
C HIS A 86 -10.69 -3.51 -8.50
N ALA A 87 -11.95 -3.71 -8.06
CA ALA A 87 -13.00 -2.69 -8.09
C ALA A 87 -12.60 -1.36 -7.46
N GLY A 88 -11.92 -1.37 -6.30
CA GLY A 88 -11.49 -0.14 -5.63
C GLY A 88 -10.51 0.68 -6.46
N ALA A 89 -9.67 0.03 -7.27
CA ALA A 89 -8.69 0.72 -8.11
C ALA A 89 -9.37 1.31 -9.35
N ALA A 90 -10.30 0.55 -9.95
CA ALA A 90 -11.11 1.02 -11.07
C ALA A 90 -11.95 2.24 -10.70
N ILE A 91 -12.62 2.20 -9.54
CA ILE A 91 -13.42 3.33 -9.04
C ILE A 91 -12.53 4.55 -8.82
N MET A 92 -11.44 4.40 -8.07
CA MET A 92 -10.55 5.52 -7.73
C MET A 92 -9.90 6.18 -8.95
N LEU A 93 -9.65 5.41 -10.01
CA LEU A 93 -9.06 5.92 -11.26
C LEU A 93 -10.03 6.77 -12.08
N CYS A 94 -11.34 6.59 -11.89
CA CYS A 94 -12.39 7.33 -12.59
C CYS A 94 -12.87 8.59 -11.86
N GLU A 95 -12.49 8.78 -10.59
CA GLU A 95 -12.82 9.95 -9.76
C GLU A 95 -12.01 11.20 -10.15
#